data_AF-A0A7V0JUI2-F1
#
_entry.id   AF-A0A7V0JUI2-F1
#
_cell.length_a   1.000
_cell.length_b   1.000
_cell.length_c   1.000
_cell.angle_alpha   90.00
_cell.angle_beta   90.00
_cell.angle_gamma   90.00
#
_symmetry.space_group_name_H-M   'P 1'
#
loop_
_entity.id
_entity.type
_entity.pdbx_description
1 polymer ?
#
loop_
_entity_poly.entity_id
_entity_poly.type
_entity_poly.pdbx_seq_one_letter_code
_entity_poly.pdbx_strand_id
1 'polypeptide(L)' 'IPEDFRNRYPDIPWRGMTGMRDKVIHEYFGVDAAVVWRTVKEDLPHLCESIAQALTDLKMEQRD' A
#
# COMPACT_ATOMS: atom_id res chain seq x y z
N ILE A 1 -9.02 2.83 -6.49
CA ILE A 1 -8.74 1.58 -7.24
C ILE A 1 -10.00 0.71 -7.18
N PRO A 2 -10.49 0.16 -8.30
CA PRO A 2 -11.68 -0.69 -8.33
C PRO A 2 -11.60 -1.87 -7.36
N GLU A 3 -12.75 -2.39 -6.95
CA GLU A 3 -12.81 -3.53 -6.02
C GLU A 3 -12.20 -4.80 -6.62
N ASP A 4 -12.56 -5.16 -7.85
CA ASP A 4 -12.02 -6.35 -8.53
C ASP A 4 -10.50 -6.33 -8.64
N PHE A 5 -9.93 -5.14 -8.90
CA PHE A 5 -8.48 -4.99 -8.93
C PHE A 5 -7.85 -5.19 -7.54
N ARG A 6 -8.46 -4.65 -6.49
CA ARG A 6 -7.97 -4.84 -5.13
C ARG A 6 -8.08 -6.31 -4.71
N ASN A 7 -9.13 -7.00 -5.14
CA ASN A 7 -9.34 -8.43 -4.88
C ASN A 7 -8.32 -9.31 -5.62
N ARG A 8 -7.81 -8.86 -6.77
CA ARG A 8 -6.73 -9.52 -7.50
C ARG A 8 -5.38 -9.44 -6.78
N TYR A 9 -5.15 -8.41 -5.97
CA TYR A 9 -3.92 -8.21 -5.19
C TYR A 9 -4.23 -8.04 -3.69
N PRO A 10 -4.69 -9.11 -3.01
CA PRO A 10 -5.17 -9.03 -1.63
C PRO A 10 -4.05 -8.80 -0.61
N ASP A 11 -2.81 -9.16 -0.95
CA ASP A 11 -1.63 -8.95 -0.08
C ASP A 11 -1.24 -7.49 0.05
N ILE A 12 -1.71 -6.63 -0.88
CA ILE A 12 -1.56 -5.19 -0.75
C ILE A 12 -2.60 -4.70 0.29
N PRO A 13 -2.17 -4.08 1.41
CA PRO A 13 -3.06 -3.63 2.48
C PRO A 13 -3.78 -2.33 2.09
N TRP A 14 -4.61 -2.36 1.04
CA TRP A 14 -5.26 -1.19 0.44
C TRP A 14 -5.96 -0.29 1.47
N ARG A 15 -6.74 -0.89 2.37
CA ARG A 15 -7.45 -0.15 3.43
C ARG A 15 -6.48 0.42 4.46
N GLY A 16 -5.43 -0.32 4.82
CA GLY A 16 -4.40 0.12 5.75
C GLY A 16 -3.63 1.34 5.23
N MET A 17 -3.26 1.33 3.94
CA MET A 17 -2.58 2.45 3.29
C MET A 17 -3.45 3.72 3.28
N THR A 18 -4.73 3.60 2.90
CA THR A 18 -5.66 4.73 2.93
C THR A 18 -5.85 5.25 4.34
N GLY A 19 -6.09 4.37 5.32
CA GLY A 19 -6.27 4.76 6.71
C GLY A 19 -5.03 5.43 7.32
N MET A 20 -3.82 4.94 7.00
CA MET A 20 -2.59 5.58 7.45
C MET A 20 -2.41 6.98 6.85
N ARG A 21 -2.67 7.14 5.55
CA ARG A 21 -2.66 8.45 4.88
C ARG A 21 -3.63 9.40 5.56
N ASP A 22 -4.88 8.98 5.76
CA ASP A 22 -5.93 9.82 6.32
C ASP A 22 -5.56 10.33 7.72
N LYS A 23 -4.99 9.47 8.57
CA LYS A 23 -4.46 9.88 9.88
C LYS A 23 -3.30 10.85 9.75
N VAL A 24 -2.34 10.59 8.87
CA VAL A 24 -1.17 11.48 8.71
C VAL A 24 -1.57 12.86 8.19
N ILE A 25 -2.58 12.98 7.34
CA ILE A 25 -2.97 14.28 6.77
C ILE A 25 -4.01 15.04 7.62
N HIS A 26 -4.90 14.34 8.33
CA HIS A 26 -6.02 14.97 9.06
C HIS A 26 -5.84 14.96 10.58
N GLU A 27 -5.10 13.99 11.13
CA GLU A 27 -4.91 13.77 12.56
C GLU A 27 -3.41 13.77 12.91
N TYR A 28 -2.61 14.58 12.21
CA TYR A 28 -1.14 14.57 12.31
C TYR A 28 -0.61 14.77 13.74
N PHE A 29 -1.35 15.48 14.59
CA PHE A 29 -1.03 15.69 16.01
C PHE A 29 -1.13 14.41 16.85
N GLY A 30 -1.86 13.39 16.39
CA GLY A 30 -2.02 12.08 17.03
C GLY A 30 -1.18 10.98 16.39
N VAL A 31 -0.30 11.32 15.43
CA VAL A 31 0.55 10.34 14.76
C VAL A 31 1.70 9.93 15.68
N ASP A 32 1.79 8.63 15.95
CA ASP A 32 2.91 8.03 16.66
C ASP A 32 4.10 7.82 15.71
N ALA A 33 5.18 8.57 15.96
CA ALA A 33 6.40 8.50 15.15
C ALA A 33 7.08 7.12 15.19
N ALA A 34 6.96 6.36 16.28
CA ALA A 34 7.51 5.01 16.38
C ALA A 34 6.75 4.05 15.46
N VAL A 35 5.42 4.20 15.37
CA VAL A 35 4.59 3.44 14.43
C VAL A 35 4.96 3.77 12.98
N VAL A 36 5.10 5.07 12.65
CA VAL A 36 5.52 5.49 11.31
C VAL A 36 6.90 4.92 10.96
N TRP A 37 7.85 5.01 11.89
CA TRP A 37 9.20 4.48 11.68
C TRP A 37 9.20 2.97 11.43
N ARG A 38 8.46 2.21 12.23
CA ARG A 38 8.30 0.77 12.04
C ARG A 38 7.68 0.47 10.67
N THR A 39 6.59 1.15 10.31
CA THR A 39 5.94 0.94 9.02
C THR A 39 6.86 1.25 7.85
N VAL A 40 7.71 2.28 7.94
CA VAL A 40 8.71 2.57 6.91
C VAL A 40 9.78 1.49 6.82
N LYS A 41 10.18 0.88 7.94
CA LYS A 41 11.28 -0.10 7.98
C LYS A 41 10.86 -1.54 7.72
N GLU A 42 9.67 -1.92 8.15
CA GLU A 42 9.20 -3.31 8.18
C GLU A 42 8.11 -3.54 7.15
N ASP A 43 7.08 -2.69 7.10
CA ASP A 43 5.92 -2.92 6.23
C ASP A 43 6.15 -2.43 4.78
N LEU A 44 6.76 -1.25 4.64
CA LEU A 44 6.92 -0.57 3.35
C LEU A 44 7.76 -1.36 2.32
N PRO A 45 8.86 -2.06 2.69
CA PRO A 45 9.60 -2.89 1.73
C PRO A 45 8.73 -3.97 1.08
N HIS A 46 7.95 -4.73 1.88
CA HIS A 46 7.04 -5.76 1.39
C HIS A 46 5.91 -5.19 0.52
N LEU A 47 5.42 -4.02 0.90
CA LEU A 47 4.44 -3.29 0.09
C LEU A 47 5.01 -2.91 -1.29
N CYS A 48 6.25 -2.40 -1.34
CA CYS A 48 6.92 -2.06 -2.59
C CYS A 48 7.08 -3.27 -3.51
N GLU A 49 7.44 -4.43 -2.97
CA GLU A 49 7.53 -5.69 -3.71
C GLU A 49 6.17 -6.09 -4.31
N SER A 50 5.11 -6.03 -3.50
CA SER A 50 3.75 -6.37 -3.94
C SER A 50 3.24 -5.42 -5.05
N ILE A 51 3.53 -4.12 -4.93
CA ILE A 51 3.19 -3.12 -5.95
C ILE A 51 3.99 -3.36 -7.23
N ALA A 52 5.28 -3.68 -7.12
CA ALA A 52 6.13 -3.97 -8.28
C ALA A 52 5.64 -5.20 -9.06
N GLN A 53 5.18 -6.24 -8.35
CA GLN A 53 4.55 -7.41 -8.97
C GLN A 53 3.28 -7.01 -9.72
N ALA A 54 2.36 -6.29 -9.07
CA ALA A 54 1.12 -5.85 -9.72
C ALA A 54 1.37 -5.00 -10.98
N LEU A 55 2.38 -4.13 -10.95
CA LEU A 55 2.80 -3.36 -12.12
C LEU A 55 3.41 -4.23 -13.23
N THR A 56 4.11 -5.31 -12.87
CA THR A 56 4.69 -6.24 -13.83
C THR A 56 3.59 -7.03 -14.54
N ASP A 57 2.63 -7.57 -13.80
CA ASP A 57 1.50 -8.32 -14.35
C ASP A 57 0.70 -7.46 -15.33
N LEU A 58 0.40 -6.21 -14.97
CA LEU A 58 -0.29 -5.27 -15.84
C LEU A 58 0.49 -4.95 -17.13
N LYS A 59 1.81 -4.86 -17.05
CA LYS A 59 2.65 -4.63 -18.24
C LYS A 59 2.67 -5.84 -19.16
N MET A 60 2.54 -7.06 -18.62
CA MET A 60 2.47 -8.27 -19.45
C MET A 60 1.12 -8.37 -20.14
N GLU A 61 0.01 -8.09 -19.44
CA GLU A 61 -1.34 -8.11 -20.02
C GLU A 61 -1.56 -7.11 -21.16
N GLN A 62 -0.83 -5.99 -21.18
CA GLN A 62 -0.90 -5.00 -22.26
C GLN A 62 -0.04 -5.36 -23.48
N ARG A 63 0.78 -6.41 -23.38
CA ARG A 63 1.66 -6.88 -24.48
C ARG A 63 1.03 -8.03 -25.27
N ASP A 64 0.00 -8.66 -24.72
CA ASP A 64 -0.82 -9.71 -25.33
C ASP A 64 -2.05 -9.11 -26.04
#